data_AF-Q70IH6-F1
#
_entry.id   AF-Q70IH6-F1
#
_cell.length_a   1.000
_cell.length_b   1.000
_cell.length_c   1.000
_cell.angle_alpha   90.00
_cell.angle_beta   90.00
_cell.angle_gamma   90.00
#
_symmetry.space_group_name_H-M   'P 1'
#
loop_
_entity.id
_entity.type
_entity.pdbx_description
1 polymer ?
#
loop_
_entity_poly.entity_id
_entity_poly.type
_entity_poly.pdbx_seq_one_letter_code
_entity_poly.pdbx_strand_id
1 'polypeptide(L)' 'MSTESYDDAIKRLGELLSKKSDLGNVAAAKIKKLTDELEELDSNKLDAVERIKSGFIYFKTNNYEKNPTLHNALAKS' A
#
# COMPACT_ATOMS: atom_id res chain seq x y z
N MET A 1 9.64 -6.42 16.18
CA MET A 1 9.14 -5.09 16.57
C MET A 1 7.66 -5.23 16.81
N SER A 2 7.27 -5.14 18.08
CA SER A 2 6.03 -5.68 18.62
C SER A 2 4.80 -4.87 18.17
N THR A 3 3.86 -5.55 17.52
CA THR A 3 2.51 -5.04 17.21
C THR A 3 1.76 -4.61 18.47
N GLU A 4 2.11 -5.19 19.62
CA GLU A 4 1.64 -4.81 20.95
C GLU A 4 1.86 -3.32 21.27
N SER A 5 2.92 -2.70 20.71
CA SER A 5 3.20 -1.27 20.92
C SER A 5 2.24 -0.34 20.17
N TYR A 6 1.61 -0.80 19.09
CA TYR A 6 0.72 0.03 18.28
C TYR A 6 -0.68 0.06 18.87
N ASP A 7 -1.23 -1.09 19.27
CA ASP A 7 -2.56 -1.17 19.89
C ASP A 7 -2.61 -0.41 21.23
N ASP A 8 -1.53 -0.49 22.03
CA ASP A 8 -1.41 0.29 23.26
C ASP A 8 -1.30 1.80 23.01
N ALA A 9 -0.63 2.20 21.91
CA ALA A 9 -0.56 3.61 21.52
C ALA A 9 -1.93 4.13 21.06
N ILE A 10 -2.69 3.33 20.31
CA ILE A 10 -4.05 3.67 19.86
C ILE A 10 -5.00 3.81 21.06
N LYS A 11 -4.92 2.90 22.04
CA LYS A 11 -5.72 2.97 23.28
C LYS A 11 -5.45 4.25 24.07
N ARG A 12 -4.18 4.56 24.32
CA ARG A 12 -3.79 5.75 25.07
C ARG A 12 -4.18 7.05 24.36
N LEU A 13 -4.12 7.05 23.03
CA LEU A 13 -4.59 8.18 22.22
C LEU A 13 -6.11 8.36 22.38
N GLY A 14 -6.90 7.28 22.32
CA GLY A 14 -8.35 7.32 22.53
C GLY A 14 -8.76 7.86 23.91
N GLU A 15 -8.05 7.47 24.96
CA GLU A 15 -8.25 7.99 26.32
C GLU A 15 -7.95 9.49 26.41
N LEU A 16 -6.86 9.95 25.77
CA LEU A 16 -6.42 11.35 25.79
C LEU A 16 -7.41 12.25 25.04
N LEU A 17 -8.02 11.75 23.96
CA LEU A 17 -9.05 12.45 23.21
C LEU A 17 -10.39 12.52 23.95
N SER A 18 -10.75 11.46 24.67
CA SER A 18 -11.95 11.44 25.52
C SER A 18 -11.84 12.45 26.67
N LYS A 19 -10.62 12.66 27.19
CA LYS A 19 -10.32 13.62 28.28
C LYS A 19 -10.28 15.08 27.81
N LYS A 20 -10.21 15.33 26.50
CA LYS A 20 -10.27 16.64 25.87
C LYS A 20 -11.51 16.71 24.97
N SER A 21 -12.70 16.58 25.54
CA SER A 21 -13.98 16.44 24.81
C SER A 21 -14.21 17.46 23.69
N ASP A 22 -13.73 18.70 23.84
CA ASP A 22 -13.78 19.73 22.78
C ASP A 22 -12.86 19.43 21.58
N LEU A 23 -11.73 18.76 21.82
CA LEU A 23 -10.85 18.22 20.78
C LEU A 23 -11.22 16.78 20.39
N GLY A 24 -12.01 16.07 21.19
CA GLY A 24 -12.30 14.65 21.02
C GLY A 24 -12.97 14.35 19.69
N ASN A 25 -13.99 15.13 19.30
CA ASN A 25 -14.66 14.97 18.01
C ASN A 25 -13.76 15.30 16.83
N VAL A 26 -12.99 16.40 16.91
CA VAL A 26 -12.08 16.83 15.82
C VAL A 26 -10.93 15.84 15.65
N ALA A 27 -10.38 15.34 16.75
CA ALA A 27 -9.28 14.40 16.72
C ALA A 27 -9.75 12.99 16.34
N ALA A 28 -10.91 12.53 16.81
CA ALA A 28 -11.52 11.28 16.35
C ALA A 28 -11.80 11.32 14.84
N ALA A 29 -12.31 12.44 14.33
CA ALA A 29 -12.50 12.63 12.89
C ALA A 29 -11.18 12.60 12.10
N LYS A 30 -10.12 13.22 12.61
CA LYS A 30 -8.79 13.19 11.98
C LYS A 30 -8.15 11.81 12.03
N ILE A 31 -8.27 11.09 13.14
CA ILE A 31 -7.77 9.71 13.26
C ILE A 31 -8.52 8.81 12.29
N LYS A 32 -9.86 8.87 12.26
CA LYS A 32 -10.66 8.09 11.32
C LYS A 32 -10.24 8.37 9.88
N LYS A 33 -10.07 9.64 9.50
CA LYS A 33 -9.61 10.01 8.16
C LYS A 33 -8.23 9.41 7.85
N LEU A 34 -7.27 9.49 8.77
CA LEU A 34 -5.93 8.93 8.59
C LEU A 34 -5.96 7.40 8.50
N THR A 35 -6.84 6.73 9.27
CA THR A 35 -7.05 5.28 9.19
C THR A 35 -7.67 4.89 7.85
N ASP A 36 -8.70 5.61 7.39
CA ASP A 36 -9.36 5.37 6.10
C ASP A 36 -8.34 5.56 4.94
N GLU A 37 -7.50 6.60 4.98
CA GLU A 37 -6.41 6.83 4.00
C GLU A 37 -5.33 5.73 4.05
N LEU A 38 -5.00 5.21 5.24
CA LEU A 38 -4.06 4.09 5.39
C LEU A 38 -4.64 2.79 4.84
N GLU A 39 -5.92 2.53 5.09
CA GLU A 39 -6.63 1.36 4.59
C GLU A 39 -6.81 1.43 3.07
N GLU A 40 -7.04 2.63 2.50
CA GLU A 40 -7.02 2.86 1.05
C GLU A 40 -5.62 2.62 0.44
N LEU A 41 -4.56 2.99 1.15
CA LEU A 41 -3.18 2.70 0.75
C LEU A 41 -2.80 1.21 0.89
N ASP A 42 -3.34 0.50 1.87
CA ASP A 42 -3.10 -0.93 2.06
C ASP A 42 -4.01 -1.80 1.18
N SER A 43 -5.18 -1.31 0.79
CA SER A 43 -5.99 -1.86 -0.31
C SER A 43 -5.41 -1.54 -1.69
N ASN A 44 -4.53 -0.52 -1.77
CA ASN A 44 -3.49 -0.41 -2.81
C ASN A 44 -2.29 -1.35 -2.57
N LYS A 45 -2.45 -2.45 -1.82
CA LYS A 45 -1.82 -3.73 -2.19
C LYS A 45 -2.30 -4.07 -3.61
N LEU A 46 -1.72 -3.36 -4.56
CA LEU A 46 -1.74 -3.64 -5.99
C LEU A 46 -1.64 -5.14 -6.09
N ASP A 47 -2.72 -5.77 -6.52
CA ASP A 47 -2.80 -7.22 -6.58
C ASP A 47 -1.50 -7.68 -7.24
N ALA A 48 -0.65 -8.34 -6.45
CA ALA A 48 0.70 -8.67 -6.89
C ALA A 48 0.62 -9.50 -8.18
N VAL A 49 -0.45 -10.28 -8.33
CA VAL A 49 -0.76 -11.05 -9.52
C VAL A 49 -1.09 -10.13 -10.70
N GLU A 50 -1.97 -9.13 -10.54
CA GLU A 50 -2.26 -8.15 -11.59
C GLU A 50 -1.04 -7.31 -11.96
N ARG A 51 -0.21 -6.92 -10.98
CA ARG A 51 0.99 -6.13 -11.23
C ARG A 51 2.05 -6.93 -11.98
N ILE A 52 2.23 -8.21 -11.66
CA ILE A 52 3.11 -9.12 -12.41
C ILE A 52 2.57 -9.32 -13.83
N LYS A 53 1.27 -9.58 -14.00
CA LYS A 53 0.64 -9.77 -15.32
C LYS A 53 0.79 -8.53 -16.20
N SER A 54 0.40 -7.37 -15.70
CA SER A 54 0.46 -6.10 -16.43
C SER A 54 1.90 -5.69 -16.74
N GLY A 55 2.82 -5.87 -15.79
CA GLY A 55 4.25 -5.64 -15.99
C GLY A 55 4.86 -6.55 -17.06
N PHE A 56 4.51 -7.84 -17.06
CA PHE A 56 4.96 -8.78 -18.08
C PHE A 56 4.43 -8.43 -19.46
N ILE A 57 3.15 -8.08 -19.59
CA ILE A 57 2.56 -7.64 -20.86
C ILE A 57 3.28 -6.40 -21.37
N TYR A 58 3.48 -5.40 -20.50
CA TYR A 58 4.20 -4.18 -20.87
C TYR A 58 5.61 -4.45 -21.37
N PHE A 59 6.37 -5.29 -20.66
CA PHE A 59 7.72 -5.72 -21.06
C PHE A 59 7.68 -6.44 -22.40
N LYS A 60 6.74 -7.38 -22.59
CA LYS A 60 6.62 -8.14 -23.83
C LYS A 60 6.40 -7.22 -25.03
N THR A 61 5.43 -6.32 -24.95
CA THR A 61 5.08 -5.43 -26.08
C THR A 61 6.12 -4.34 -26.33
N ASN A 62 6.73 -3.79 -25.28
CA ASN A 62 7.64 -2.65 -25.45
C ASN A 62 9.11 -3.04 -25.57
N ASN A 63 9.50 -4.22 -25.12
CA ASN A 63 10.89 -4.64 -25.13
C ASN A 63 11.10 -5.92 -25.96
N TYR A 64 10.35 -6.99 -25.66
CA TYR A 64 10.54 -8.30 -26.29
C TYR A 64 10.20 -8.28 -27.78
N GLU A 65 8.96 -7.89 -28.12
CA GLU A 65 8.45 -7.87 -29.49
C GLU A 65 9.17 -6.84 -30.37
N LYS A 66 9.68 -5.76 -29.78
CA LYS A 66 10.43 -4.72 -30.52
C LYS A 66 11.88 -5.10 -30.80
N ASN A 67 12.45 -6.05 -30.05
CA ASN A 67 13.84 -6.47 -30.21
C ASN A 67 13.96 -7.99 -30.42
N PRO A 68 13.30 -8.55 -31.45
CA PRO A 68 13.22 -10.00 -31.62
C PRO A 68 14.61 -10.63 -31.82
N THR A 69 15.53 -9.95 -32.52
CA THR A 69 16.88 -10.46 -32.77
C THR A 69 17.70 -10.62 -31.49
N LEU A 70 17.63 -9.63 -30.58
CA LEU A 70 18.35 -9.67 -29.30
C LEU A 70 17.85 -10.82 -28.43
N HIS A 71 16.53 -10.92 -28.27
CA HIS A 71 15.93 -11.94 -27.42
C HIS A 71 16.04 -13.35 -28.02
N ASN A 72 15.99 -13.48 -29.35
CA ASN A 72 16.28 -14.74 -30.04
C ASN A 72 17.74 -15.20 -29.87
N ALA A 73 18.69 -14.26 -29.77
CA ALA A 73 20.08 -14.60 -29.50
C ALA A 73 20.28 -15.06 -28.04
N LEU A 74 19.65 -14.35 -27.08
CA LEU A 74 19.65 -14.73 -25.68
C LEU A 74 18.99 -16.10 -25.41
N ALA A 75 17.93 -16.43 -26.15
CA ALA A 75 17.24 -17.72 -26.00
C ALA A 75 18.04 -18.93 -26.54
N LYS A 76 19.09 -18.68 -27.32
CA LYS A 76 19.93 -19.72 -27.94
C LYS A 76 21.28 -19.92 -27.23
N SER A 77 21.60 -19.10 -26.22
CA SER A 77 22.78 -19.27 -25.38
C SER A 77 22.50 -20.25 -24.24
#